data_AF-A0A7V3P889-F1
#
_entry.id   AF-A0A7V3P889-F1
#
_cell.length_a   1.000
_cell.length_b   1.000
_cell.length_c   1.000
_cell.angle_alpha   90.00
_cell.angle_beta   90.00
_cell.angle_gamma   90.00
#
_symmetry.space_group_name_H-M   'P 1'
#
loop_
_entity.id
_entity.type
_entity.pdbx_description
1 polymer ?
#
loop_
_entity_poly.entity_id
_entity_poly.type
_entity_poly.pdbx_seq_one_letter_code
_entity_poly.pdbx_strand_id
1 'polypeptide(L)'
;MLDVNMPGMTGYEFLTRLSRQLTGDTFLPVLMISGLPEPDTQLQALQAGAMNFLTKPIDLKVFLAQVRSLLETRFLSVRLNEERGVLERLVQRRTEELRQAHYELLDRLARVAEYRDDTTGRHTQRVGRLCYLLARELRLPPDTTSLLARTAPLHDLGKVGIADAILLKQGPFDEHEREIMRKHAALGAKLLSGGTSELMQMAEEIALFHHERWDGQGYPCGLRGEEIPLSARIVAVADSFDALIHKRPYKDAWPMEEAIAELKRERGRQFDPKVVDALLRLYEQGQLDFTQED
;
A
#
# COMPACT_ATOMS: atom_id res chain seq x y z
N MET A 1 45.82 0.21 13.44
CA MET A 1 46.59 -0.24 14.62
C MET A 1 46.42 0.82 15.69
N LEU A 2 46.36 0.41 16.96
CA LEU A 2 46.10 1.30 18.09
C LEU A 2 47.03 0.94 19.25
N ASP A 3 47.71 1.91 19.84
CA ASP A 3 48.51 1.66 21.04
C ASP A 3 47.59 1.66 22.27
N VAL A 4 47.85 0.79 23.25
CA VAL A 4 47.18 0.83 24.55
C VAL A 4 47.51 2.14 25.27
N ASN A 5 48.79 2.54 25.24
CA ASN A 5 49.30 3.71 25.95
C ASN A 5 49.38 4.89 24.97
N MET A 6 48.32 5.71 24.94
CA MET A 6 48.31 6.96 24.18
C MET A 6 48.24 8.17 25.13
N PRO A 7 48.77 9.35 24.74
CA PRO A 7 48.62 10.56 25.52
C PRO A 7 47.16 10.99 25.64
N GLY A 8 46.70 11.27 26.86
CA GLY A 8 45.38 11.86 27.14
C GLY A 8 44.18 10.89 27.18
N MET A 9 44.27 9.72 26.55
CA MET A 9 43.27 8.65 26.65
C MET A 9 43.89 7.30 26.36
N THR A 10 43.34 6.22 26.93
CA THR A 10 43.84 4.86 26.63
C THR A 10 43.31 4.37 25.28
N GLY A 11 44.02 3.42 24.66
CA GLY A 11 43.54 2.73 23.46
C GLY A 11 42.20 2.02 23.67
N TYR A 12 41.93 1.51 24.88
CA TYR A 12 40.66 0.89 25.24
C TYR A 12 39.50 1.88 25.20
N GLU A 13 39.70 3.06 25.79
CA GLU A 13 38.70 4.14 25.78
C GLU A 13 38.45 4.63 24.36
N PHE A 14 39.49 4.72 23.54
CA PHE A 14 39.36 5.10 22.14
C PHE A 14 38.53 4.08 21.38
N LEU A 15 38.83 2.80 21.52
CA LEU A 15 38.11 1.73 20.84
C LEU A 15 36.64 1.67 21.28
N THR A 16 36.38 1.85 22.57
CA THR A 16 35.02 1.94 23.13
C THR A 16 34.23 3.14 22.58
N ARG A 17 34.89 4.28 22.36
CA ARG A 17 34.24 5.44 21.74
C ARG A 17 34.00 5.22 20.25
N LEU A 18 34.99 4.65 19.56
CA LEU A 18 34.92 4.33 18.14
C LEU A 18 33.78 3.34 17.86
N SER A 19 33.64 2.28 18.65
CA SER A 19 32.57 1.28 18.47
C SER A 19 31.17 1.87 18.62
N ARG A 20 30.99 2.92 19.43
CA ARG A 20 29.73 3.67 19.54
C ARG A 20 29.44 4.59 18.36
N GLN A 21 30.48 5.01 17.63
CA GLN A 21 30.36 5.88 16.46
C GLN A 21 30.26 5.11 15.14
N LEU A 22 30.79 3.88 15.10
CA LEU A 22 30.62 3.00 13.95
C LEU A 22 29.15 2.59 13.83
N THR A 23 28.60 2.71 12.63
CA THR A 23 27.29 2.13 12.32
C THR A 23 27.38 0.61 12.38
N GLY A 24 26.29 -0.07 12.75
CA GLY A 24 26.28 -1.53 12.95
C GLY A 24 26.76 -2.35 11.74
N ASP A 25 26.74 -1.76 10.55
CA ASP A 25 27.21 -2.38 9.32
C ASP A 25 28.71 -2.19 9.03
N THR A 26 29.39 -1.30 9.75
CA THR A 26 30.79 -0.96 9.47
C THR A 26 31.75 -1.78 10.32
N PHE A 27 32.31 -2.84 9.74
CA PHE A 27 33.34 -3.66 10.39
C PHE A 27 34.75 -3.07 10.20
N LEU A 28 35.36 -2.48 11.23
CA LEU A 28 36.74 -1.99 11.18
C LEU A 28 37.65 -2.81 12.10
N PRO A 29 38.53 -3.69 11.59
CA PRO A 29 39.40 -4.47 12.45
C PRO A 29 40.46 -3.59 13.12
N VAL A 30 40.52 -3.65 14.45
CA VAL A 30 41.54 -2.96 15.24
C VAL A 30 42.50 -3.96 15.84
N LEU A 31 43.78 -3.79 15.50
CA LEU A 31 44.92 -4.47 16.11
C LEU A 31 45.51 -3.56 17.19
N MET A 32 45.45 -4.00 18.45
CA MET A 32 46.06 -3.29 19.57
C MET A 32 47.51 -3.70 19.78
N ILE A 33 48.31 -2.76 20.27
CA ILE A 33 49.73 -3.00 20.58
C ILE A 33 50.04 -2.42 21.96
N SER A 34 50.81 -3.16 22.76
CA SER A 34 51.29 -2.68 24.06
C SER A 34 52.74 -3.06 24.32
N GLY A 35 53.42 -2.30 25.18
CA GLY A 35 54.69 -2.72 25.78
C GLY A 35 54.52 -3.59 27.03
N LEU A 36 53.29 -3.73 27.55
CA LEU A 36 52.98 -4.50 28.74
C LEU A 36 52.59 -5.94 28.33
N PRO A 37 53.39 -6.96 28.67
CA PRO A 37 53.12 -8.36 28.33
C PRO A 37 52.06 -9.02 29.23
N GLU A 38 51.34 -8.24 30.05
CA GLU A 38 50.44 -8.78 31.06
C GLU A 38 49.19 -9.41 30.42
N PRO A 39 48.82 -10.65 30.78
CA PRO A 39 47.62 -11.33 30.26
C PRO A 39 46.34 -10.50 30.42
N ASP A 40 46.24 -9.73 31.50
CA ASP A 40 45.10 -8.85 31.79
C ASP A 40 44.98 -7.71 30.77
N THR A 41 46.11 -7.16 30.30
CA THR A 41 46.16 -6.11 29.26
C THR A 41 45.64 -6.63 27.92
N GLN A 42 45.99 -7.87 27.57
CA GLN A 42 45.51 -8.53 26.35
C GLN A 42 44.00 -8.83 26.45
N LEU A 43 43.53 -9.35 27.59
CA LEU A 43 42.12 -9.65 27.80
C LEU A 43 41.27 -8.38 27.71
N GLN A 44 41.71 -7.29 28.34
CA GLN A 44 41.05 -5.98 28.26
C GLN A 44 40.98 -5.44 26.83
N ALA A 45 42.02 -5.66 26.01
CA ALA A 45 42.01 -5.26 24.59
C ALA A 45 40.90 -5.95 23.82
N LEU A 46 40.79 -7.27 23.97
CA LEU A 46 39.77 -8.07 23.28
C LEU A 46 38.37 -7.70 23.76
N GLN A 47 38.18 -7.51 25.07
CA GLN A 47 36.90 -7.08 25.64
C GLN A 47 36.48 -5.67 25.19
N ALA A 48 37.44 -4.76 24.95
CA ALA A 48 37.18 -3.44 24.39
C ALA A 48 36.80 -3.47 22.90
N GLY A 49 36.85 -4.65 22.24
CA GLY A 49 36.51 -4.85 20.84
C GLY A 49 37.71 -4.91 19.89
N ALA A 50 38.93 -5.08 20.40
CA ALA A 50 40.09 -5.32 19.55
C ALA A 50 39.99 -6.72 18.96
N MET A 51 40.28 -6.86 17.67
CA MET A 51 40.28 -8.17 17.01
C MET A 51 41.51 -9.00 17.40
N ASN A 52 42.64 -8.32 17.64
CA ASN A 52 43.92 -8.94 17.96
C ASN A 52 44.79 -7.97 18.79
N PHE A 53 45.81 -8.54 19.42
CA PHE A 53 46.76 -7.85 20.28
C PHE A 53 48.20 -8.28 19.98
N LEU A 54 49.15 -7.34 20.07
CA LEU A 54 50.59 -7.59 19.95
C LEU A 54 51.37 -6.93 21.09
N THR A 55 52.35 -7.66 21.60
CA THR A 55 53.30 -7.16 22.61
C THR A 55 54.58 -6.68 21.94
N LYS A 56 55.16 -5.59 22.43
CA LYS A 56 56.48 -5.10 22.00
C LYS A 56 57.61 -5.87 22.72
N PRO A 57 58.76 -6.13 22.05
CA PRO A 57 59.06 -5.81 20.66
C PRO A 57 58.26 -6.70 19.68
N ILE A 58 57.81 -6.11 18.59
CA ILE A 58 56.91 -6.79 17.63
C ILE A 58 57.69 -7.82 16.82
N ASP A 59 57.27 -9.09 16.87
CA ASP A 59 57.70 -10.10 15.89
C ASP A 59 57.03 -9.81 14.54
N LEU A 60 57.85 -9.46 13.54
CA LEU A 60 57.39 -9.10 12.21
C LEU A 60 56.63 -10.25 11.51
N LYS A 61 56.97 -11.52 11.76
CA LYS A 61 56.28 -12.67 11.16
C LYS A 61 54.86 -12.80 11.71
N VAL A 62 54.72 -12.67 13.04
CA VAL A 62 53.42 -12.72 13.72
C VAL A 62 52.56 -11.53 13.30
N PHE A 63 53.16 -10.33 13.25
CA PHE A 63 52.49 -9.12 12.78
C PHE A 63 51.95 -9.27 11.36
N LEU A 64 52.77 -9.72 10.41
CA LEU A 64 52.34 -9.89 9.02
C LEU A 64 51.23 -10.93 8.90
N ALA A 65 51.30 -12.04 9.65
CA ALA A 65 50.24 -13.05 9.66
C ALA A 65 48.90 -12.48 10.19
N GLN A 66 48.94 -11.71 11.28
CA GLN A 66 47.74 -11.09 11.85
C GLN A 66 47.18 -10.00 10.95
N VAL A 67 48.02 -9.12 10.39
CA VAL A 67 47.56 -8.07 9.45
C VAL A 67 46.92 -8.70 8.22
N ARG A 68 47.51 -9.75 7.64
CA ARG A 68 46.92 -10.46 6.50
C ARG A 68 45.54 -11.01 6.85
N SER A 69 45.40 -11.69 8.00
CA SER A 69 44.12 -12.22 8.46
C SER A 69 43.06 -11.12 8.66
N LEU A 70 43.44 -9.99 9.29
CA LEU A 70 42.52 -8.87 9.51
C LEU A 70 42.09 -8.20 8.20
N LEU A 71 43.01 -8.06 7.23
CA LEU A 71 42.70 -7.53 5.91
C LEU A 71 41.79 -8.47 5.11
N GLU A 72 42.01 -9.77 5.18
CA GLU A 72 41.12 -10.78 4.58
C GLU A 72 39.70 -10.68 5.17
N THR A 73 39.57 -10.61 6.51
CA THR A 73 38.27 -10.42 7.16
C THR A 73 37.61 -9.11 6.75
N ARG A 74 38.36 -8.00 6.68
CA ARG A 74 37.83 -6.71 6.23
C ARG A 74 37.37 -6.76 4.79
N PHE A 75 38.15 -7.39 3.90
CA PHE A 75 37.80 -7.54 2.50
C PHE A 75 36.48 -8.32 2.35
N LEU A 76 36.35 -9.46 3.03
CA LEU A 76 35.12 -10.26 3.01
C LEU A 76 33.91 -9.49 3.58
N SER A 77 34.09 -8.74 4.67
CA SER A 77 33.02 -7.93 5.24
C SER A 77 32.54 -6.81 4.29
N VAL A 78 33.47 -6.14 3.62
CA VAL A 78 33.12 -5.11 2.62
C VAL A 78 32.33 -5.75 1.47
N ARG A 79 32.79 -6.88 0.93
CA ARG A 79 32.10 -7.61 -0.14
C ARG A 79 30.70 -8.06 0.26
N LEU A 80 30.55 -8.60 1.46
CA LEU A 80 29.25 -9.04 1.97
C LEU A 80 28.26 -7.86 2.07
N ASN A 81 28.72 -6.70 2.54
CA ASN A 81 27.87 -5.51 2.62
C ASN A 81 27.50 -4.95 1.24
N GLU A 82 28.42 -4.99 0.28
CA GLU A 82 28.14 -4.63 -1.13
C GLU A 82 27.05 -5.54 -1.71
N GLU A 83 27.19 -6.86 -1.55
CA GLU A 83 26.21 -7.85 -2.01
C GLU A 83 24.86 -7.68 -1.30
N ARG A 84 24.86 -7.45 0.01
CA ARG A 84 23.62 -7.18 0.78
C ARG A 84 22.88 -5.98 0.21
N GLY A 85 23.58 -4.88 -0.05
CA GLY A 85 22.97 -3.69 -0.65
C GLY A 85 22.44 -3.92 -2.06
N VAL A 86 23.07 -4.79 -2.87
CA VAL A 86 22.55 -5.19 -4.18
C VAL A 86 21.29 -6.05 -4.03
N LEU A 87 21.29 -7.01 -3.11
CA LEU A 87 20.15 -7.88 -2.83
C LEU A 87 18.94 -7.11 -2.30
N GLU A 88 19.14 -6.18 -1.36
CA GLU A 88 18.07 -5.33 -0.83
C GLU A 88 17.40 -4.51 -1.94
N ARG A 89 18.19 -3.88 -2.83
CA ARG A 89 17.66 -3.16 -3.99
C ARG A 89 16.93 -4.08 -4.97
N LEU A 90 17.44 -5.29 -5.19
CA LEU A 90 16.78 -6.26 -6.05
C LEU A 90 15.44 -6.71 -5.45
N VAL A 91 15.38 -7.02 -4.16
CA VAL A 91 14.15 -7.38 -3.45
C VAL A 91 13.13 -6.24 -3.58
N GLN A 92 13.52 -5.00 -3.25
CA GLN A 92 12.63 -3.84 -3.39
C GLN A 92 12.08 -3.70 -4.81
N ARG A 93 12.94 -3.81 -5.82
CA ARG A 93 12.53 -3.75 -7.22
C ARG A 93 11.56 -4.88 -7.59
N ARG A 94 11.84 -6.12 -7.19
CA ARG A 94 10.99 -7.28 -7.50
C ARG A 94 9.65 -7.20 -6.78
N THR A 95 9.62 -6.71 -5.54
CA THR A 95 8.39 -6.45 -4.80
C THR A 95 7.53 -5.40 -5.50
N GLU A 96 8.15 -4.32 -6.00
CA GLU A 96 7.44 -3.30 -6.76
C GLU A 96 6.93 -3.81 -8.12
N GLU A 97 7.74 -4.55 -8.87
CA GLU A 97 7.34 -5.19 -10.13
C GLU A 97 6.13 -6.13 -9.92
N LEU A 98 6.16 -6.95 -8.85
CA LEU A 98 5.05 -7.84 -8.51
C LEU A 98 3.79 -7.05 -8.14
N ARG A 99 3.93 -5.97 -7.38
CA ARG A 99 2.82 -5.11 -6.98
C ARG A 99 2.15 -4.46 -8.19
N GLN A 100 2.95 -3.95 -9.14
CA GLN A 100 2.43 -3.37 -10.39
C GLN A 100 1.72 -4.42 -11.25
N ALA A 101 2.30 -5.62 -11.38
CA ALA A 101 1.66 -6.72 -12.10
C ALA A 101 0.31 -7.11 -11.47
N HIS A 102 0.21 -7.16 -10.14
CA HIS A 102 -1.06 -7.39 -9.45
C HIS A 102 -2.09 -6.29 -9.78
N TYR A 103 -1.70 -5.02 -9.79
CA TYR A 103 -2.62 -3.95 -10.15
C TYR A 103 -3.09 -4.00 -11.59
N GLU A 104 -2.21 -4.32 -12.55
CA GLU A 104 -2.62 -4.53 -13.94
C GLU A 104 -3.64 -5.67 -14.07
N LEU A 105 -3.46 -6.75 -13.30
CA LEU A 105 -4.41 -7.86 -13.31
C LEU A 105 -5.78 -7.44 -12.78
N LEU A 106 -5.83 -6.65 -11.70
CA LEU A 106 -7.09 -6.17 -11.13
C LEU A 106 -7.81 -5.20 -12.06
N ASP A 107 -7.09 -4.28 -12.70
CA ASP A 107 -7.66 -3.38 -13.71
C ASP A 107 -8.26 -4.19 -14.88
N ARG A 108 -7.54 -5.20 -15.38
CA ARG A 108 -8.06 -6.08 -16.43
C ARG A 108 -9.31 -6.85 -15.97
N LEU A 109 -9.34 -7.34 -14.73
CA LEU A 109 -10.52 -8.04 -14.18
C LEU A 109 -11.73 -7.12 -14.05
N ALA A 110 -11.54 -5.88 -13.59
CA ALA A 110 -12.60 -4.87 -13.54
C ALA A 110 -13.18 -4.62 -14.94
N ARG A 111 -12.32 -4.44 -15.95
CA ARG A 111 -12.74 -4.24 -17.34
C ARG A 111 -13.48 -5.45 -17.93
N VAL A 112 -13.13 -6.67 -17.53
CA VAL A 112 -13.85 -7.88 -17.94
C VAL A 112 -15.27 -7.90 -17.39
N ALA A 113 -15.49 -7.43 -16.16
CA ALA A 113 -16.81 -7.36 -15.56
C ALA A 113 -17.71 -6.35 -16.29
N GLU A 114 -17.17 -5.21 -16.66
CA GLU A 114 -17.88 -4.15 -17.39
C GLU A 114 -18.11 -4.46 -18.86
N TYR A 115 -17.26 -5.27 -19.52
CA TYR A 115 -17.33 -5.45 -20.98
C TYR A 115 -18.71 -5.92 -21.49
N ARG A 116 -19.51 -6.55 -20.63
CA ARG A 116 -20.88 -6.99 -20.98
C ARG A 116 -21.89 -5.83 -20.97
N ASP A 117 -21.80 -4.86 -20.05
CA ASP A 117 -22.79 -3.78 -19.86
C ASP A 117 -22.28 -2.36 -20.19
N ASP A 118 -20.97 -2.13 -20.16
CA ASP A 118 -20.26 -0.92 -20.63
C ASP A 118 -19.03 -1.31 -21.46
N THR A 119 -19.10 -1.10 -22.77
CA THR A 119 -18.02 -1.47 -23.71
C THR A 119 -16.79 -0.58 -23.62
N THR A 120 -16.87 0.55 -22.90
CA THR A 120 -15.76 1.53 -22.81
C THR A 120 -14.81 1.26 -21.66
N GLY A 121 -15.29 0.61 -20.59
CA GLY A 121 -14.53 0.37 -19.36
C GLY A 121 -14.01 1.65 -18.68
N ARG A 122 -14.58 2.81 -19.04
CA ARG A 122 -14.16 4.12 -18.51
C ARG A 122 -14.82 4.41 -17.17
N HIS A 123 -16.00 3.84 -16.91
CA HIS A 123 -16.74 4.00 -15.66
C HIS A 123 -15.91 3.55 -14.45
N THR A 124 -15.40 2.32 -14.43
CA THR A 124 -14.54 1.84 -13.32
C THR A 124 -13.33 2.72 -13.06
N GLN A 125 -12.67 3.23 -14.10
CA GLN A 125 -11.52 4.13 -13.96
C GLN A 125 -11.91 5.46 -13.33
N ARG A 126 -13.03 6.06 -13.74
CA ARG A 126 -13.55 7.31 -13.16
C ARG A 126 -14.00 7.11 -11.72
N VAL A 127 -14.66 6.00 -11.41
CA VAL A 127 -15.05 5.64 -10.02
C VAL A 127 -13.81 5.50 -9.15
N GLY A 128 -12.76 4.80 -9.61
CA GLY A 128 -11.50 4.69 -8.89
C GLY A 128 -10.83 6.04 -8.64
N ARG A 129 -10.77 6.91 -9.66
CA ARG A 129 -10.24 8.28 -9.56
C ARG A 129 -11.03 9.14 -8.58
N LEU A 130 -12.36 9.07 -8.62
CA LEU A 130 -13.21 9.82 -7.70
C LEU A 130 -13.07 9.32 -6.26
N CYS A 131 -13.00 8.01 -6.06
CA CYS A 131 -12.72 7.43 -4.74
C CYS A 131 -11.37 7.90 -4.17
N TYR A 132 -10.34 8.02 -5.01
CA TYR A 132 -9.05 8.61 -4.62
C TYR A 132 -9.21 10.05 -4.10
N LEU A 133 -9.92 10.90 -4.85
CA LEU A 133 -10.15 12.29 -4.47
C LEU A 133 -10.96 12.40 -3.17
N LEU A 134 -12.03 11.61 -3.04
CA LEU A 134 -12.86 11.58 -1.84
C LEU A 134 -12.06 11.11 -0.62
N ALA A 135 -11.26 10.05 -0.74
CA ALA A 135 -10.43 9.55 0.34
C ALA A 135 -9.39 10.59 0.81
N ARG A 136 -8.79 11.33 -0.13
CA ARG A 136 -7.88 12.44 0.20
C ARG A 136 -8.59 13.58 0.91
N GLU A 137 -9.77 13.97 0.42
CA GLU A 137 -10.57 15.04 1.03
C GLU A 137 -11.06 14.65 2.44
N LEU A 138 -11.30 13.36 2.68
CA LEU A 138 -11.60 12.78 3.99
C LEU A 138 -10.36 12.56 4.87
N ARG A 139 -9.15 12.88 4.37
CA ARG A 139 -7.87 12.75 5.08
C ARG A 139 -7.53 11.32 5.49
N LEU A 140 -7.86 10.34 4.65
CA LEU A 140 -7.41 8.96 4.84
C LEU A 140 -5.89 8.84 4.62
N PRO A 141 -5.23 7.84 5.23
CA PRO A 141 -3.80 7.59 4.98
C PRO A 141 -3.50 7.38 3.48
N PRO A 142 -2.31 7.78 2.99
CA PRO A 142 -1.96 7.66 1.57
C PRO A 142 -2.05 6.22 1.03
N ASP A 143 -1.68 5.25 1.86
CA ASP A 143 -1.73 3.82 1.49
C ASP A 143 -3.18 3.34 1.36
N THR A 144 -4.04 3.64 2.34
CA THR A 144 -5.48 3.34 2.29
C THR A 144 -6.18 4.03 1.13
N THR A 145 -5.82 5.30 0.86
CA THR A 145 -6.34 6.08 -0.27
C THR A 145 -6.00 5.41 -1.60
N SER A 146 -4.74 5.00 -1.76
CA SER A 146 -4.28 4.32 -2.97
C SER A 146 -4.89 2.93 -3.11
N LEU A 147 -5.11 2.23 -2.00
CA LEU A 147 -5.76 0.93 -1.95
C LEU A 147 -7.22 1.03 -2.42
N LEU A 148 -7.99 1.95 -1.83
CA LEU A 148 -9.40 2.18 -2.17
C LEU A 148 -9.58 2.53 -3.64
N ALA A 149 -8.75 3.42 -4.17
CA ALA A 149 -8.82 3.82 -5.57
C ALA A 149 -8.59 2.64 -6.55
N ARG A 150 -7.81 1.65 -6.14
CA ARG A 150 -7.48 0.46 -6.93
C ARG A 150 -8.48 -0.68 -6.76
N THR A 151 -9.20 -0.74 -5.65
CA THR A 151 -10.19 -1.79 -5.36
C THR A 151 -11.61 -1.36 -5.72
N ALA A 152 -11.93 -0.07 -5.70
CA ALA A 152 -13.23 0.47 -6.10
C ALA A 152 -13.70 0.03 -7.50
N PRO A 153 -12.83 -0.10 -8.53
CA PRO A 153 -13.18 -0.67 -9.82
C PRO A 153 -13.76 -2.09 -9.78
N LEU A 154 -13.56 -2.84 -8.70
CA LEU A 154 -14.03 -4.23 -8.60
C LEU A 154 -15.43 -4.35 -7.98
N HIS A 155 -16.08 -3.24 -7.62
CA HIS A 155 -17.38 -3.25 -6.94
C HIS A 155 -18.42 -4.09 -7.70
N ASP A 156 -18.39 -4.01 -9.03
CA ASP A 156 -19.32 -4.67 -9.93
C ASP A 156 -18.82 -6.00 -10.51
N LEU A 157 -17.70 -6.55 -10.01
CA LEU A 157 -17.11 -7.80 -10.52
C LEU A 157 -18.13 -8.97 -10.54
N GLY A 158 -19.07 -8.98 -9.60
CA GLY A 158 -20.10 -10.01 -9.53
C GLY A 158 -21.12 -10.03 -10.67
N LYS A 159 -21.19 -8.98 -11.50
CA LYS A 159 -22.06 -8.94 -12.69
C LYS A 159 -21.74 -10.05 -13.69
N VAL A 160 -20.52 -10.58 -13.68
CA VAL A 160 -20.13 -11.75 -14.48
C VAL A 160 -21.02 -12.98 -14.21
N GLY A 161 -21.58 -13.09 -12.99
CA GLY A 161 -22.47 -14.16 -12.60
C GLY A 161 -23.96 -13.92 -12.91
N ILE A 162 -24.32 -12.76 -13.48
CA ILE A 162 -25.70 -12.42 -13.85
C ILE A 162 -25.97 -12.84 -15.30
N ALA A 163 -27.15 -13.40 -15.56
CA ALA A 163 -27.55 -13.84 -16.90
C ALA A 163 -27.74 -12.64 -17.85
N ASP A 164 -27.32 -12.78 -19.12
CA ASP A 164 -27.41 -11.71 -20.14
C ASP A 164 -28.84 -11.19 -20.31
N ALA A 165 -29.85 -12.06 -20.26
CA ALA A 165 -31.25 -11.68 -20.40
C ALA A 165 -31.70 -10.65 -19.34
N ILE A 166 -31.06 -10.63 -18.17
CA ILE A 166 -31.31 -9.66 -17.11
C ILE A 166 -30.29 -8.53 -17.19
N LEU A 167 -29.00 -8.83 -17.32
CA LEU A 167 -27.94 -7.82 -17.36
C LEU A 167 -28.12 -6.80 -18.50
N LEU A 168 -28.54 -7.25 -19.68
CA LEU A 168 -28.66 -6.45 -20.90
C LEU A 168 -30.10 -5.98 -21.19
N LYS A 169 -31.04 -6.19 -20.24
CA LYS A 169 -32.44 -5.83 -20.44
C LYS A 169 -32.59 -4.33 -20.66
N GLN A 170 -33.31 -3.97 -21.73
CA GLN A 170 -33.70 -2.59 -22.00
C GLN A 170 -35.03 -2.29 -21.31
N GLY A 171 -35.01 -1.43 -20.29
CA GLY A 171 -36.20 -1.02 -19.54
C GLY A 171 -36.17 -1.42 -18.05
N PRO A 172 -37.24 -1.13 -17.29
CA PRO A 172 -37.27 -1.40 -15.86
C PRO A 172 -37.31 -2.90 -15.57
N PHE A 173 -36.61 -3.29 -14.50
CA PHE A 173 -36.70 -4.62 -13.91
C PHE A 173 -38.02 -4.78 -13.13
N ASP A 174 -38.63 -5.96 -13.26
CA ASP A 174 -39.64 -6.44 -12.30
C ASP A 174 -38.99 -6.84 -10.97
N GLU A 175 -39.79 -7.23 -9.97
CA GLU A 175 -39.25 -7.54 -8.64
C GLU A 175 -38.33 -8.78 -8.64
N HIS A 176 -38.65 -9.79 -9.45
CA HIS A 176 -37.84 -11.01 -9.54
C HIS A 176 -36.50 -10.73 -10.21
N GLU A 177 -36.51 -9.95 -11.29
CA GLU A 177 -35.31 -9.52 -11.99
C GLU A 177 -34.43 -8.62 -11.10
N ARG A 178 -35.03 -7.73 -10.30
CA ARG A 178 -34.30 -6.93 -9.30
C ARG A 178 -33.64 -7.81 -8.26
N GLU A 179 -34.34 -8.80 -7.72
CA GLU A 179 -33.75 -9.76 -6.78
C GLU A 179 -32.56 -10.51 -7.39
N ILE A 180 -32.63 -10.87 -8.67
CA ILE A 180 -31.50 -11.50 -9.36
C ILE A 180 -30.35 -10.50 -9.54
N MET A 181 -30.64 -9.28 -10.02
CA MET A 181 -29.62 -8.25 -10.22
C MET A 181 -28.88 -7.92 -8.91
N ARG A 182 -29.60 -7.78 -7.79
CA ARG A 182 -29.02 -7.52 -6.46
C ARG A 182 -27.99 -8.57 -6.01
N LYS A 183 -28.04 -9.79 -6.55
CA LYS A 183 -27.10 -10.87 -6.20
C LYS A 183 -25.67 -10.57 -6.65
N HIS A 184 -25.43 -9.65 -7.59
CA HIS A 184 -24.07 -9.36 -8.04
C HIS A 184 -23.17 -8.94 -6.87
N ALA A 185 -23.67 -8.20 -5.88
CA ALA A 185 -22.87 -7.80 -4.72
C ALA A 185 -22.32 -9.02 -3.95
N ALA A 186 -23.21 -9.96 -3.60
CA ALA A 186 -22.84 -11.19 -2.91
C ALA A 186 -21.97 -12.13 -3.78
N LEU A 187 -22.23 -12.19 -5.09
CA LEU A 187 -21.42 -12.97 -6.03
C LEU A 187 -20.01 -12.39 -6.18
N GLY A 188 -19.89 -11.06 -6.26
CA GLY A 188 -18.61 -10.36 -6.33
C GLY A 188 -17.78 -10.59 -5.07
N ALA A 189 -18.40 -10.42 -3.90
CA ALA A 189 -17.76 -10.74 -2.63
C ALA A 189 -17.29 -12.20 -2.58
N LYS A 190 -18.13 -13.15 -3.00
CA LYS A 190 -17.77 -14.58 -3.05
C LYS A 190 -16.60 -14.85 -4.00
N LEU A 191 -16.53 -14.19 -5.16
CA LEU A 191 -15.41 -14.32 -6.10
C LEU A 191 -14.10 -13.78 -5.53
N LEU A 192 -14.17 -12.74 -4.71
CA LEU A 192 -13.02 -12.07 -4.09
C LEU A 192 -12.64 -12.67 -2.72
N SER A 193 -13.51 -13.52 -2.17
CA SER A 193 -13.32 -14.13 -0.85
C SER A 193 -12.11 -15.06 -0.75
N GLY A 194 -11.59 -15.23 0.47
CA GLY A 194 -10.45 -16.09 0.78
C GLY A 194 -9.07 -15.44 0.54
N GLY A 195 -9.04 -14.18 0.11
CA GLY A 195 -7.82 -13.40 0.04
C GLY A 195 -7.33 -12.95 1.43
N THR A 196 -6.03 -13.02 1.67
CA THR A 196 -5.39 -12.59 2.94
C THR A 196 -4.76 -11.20 2.86
N SER A 197 -4.65 -10.62 1.67
CA SER A 197 -4.11 -9.27 1.49
C SER A 197 -5.17 -8.21 1.76
N GLU A 198 -4.74 -7.06 2.29
CA GLU A 198 -5.62 -5.90 2.51
C GLU A 198 -6.35 -5.48 1.23
N LEU A 199 -5.69 -5.65 0.07
CA LEU A 199 -6.28 -5.39 -1.23
C LEU A 199 -7.51 -6.27 -1.50
N MET A 200 -7.38 -7.59 -1.28
CA MET A 200 -8.48 -8.51 -1.55
C MET A 200 -9.61 -8.33 -0.55
N GLN A 201 -9.27 -8.11 0.73
CA GLN A 201 -10.26 -7.86 1.78
C GLN A 201 -11.07 -6.59 1.50
N MET A 202 -10.42 -5.50 1.10
CA MET A 202 -11.12 -4.26 0.74
C MET A 202 -11.96 -4.42 -0.53
N ALA A 203 -11.47 -5.15 -1.54
CA ALA A 203 -12.23 -5.41 -2.75
C ALA A 203 -13.49 -6.25 -2.47
N GLU A 204 -13.36 -7.31 -1.64
CA GLU A 204 -14.48 -8.12 -1.17
C GLU A 204 -15.51 -7.28 -0.41
N GLU A 205 -15.04 -6.44 0.52
CA GLU A 205 -15.87 -5.55 1.33
C GLU A 205 -16.65 -4.55 0.45
N ILE A 206 -15.99 -3.91 -0.52
CA ILE A 206 -16.62 -2.99 -1.46
C ILE A 206 -17.66 -3.73 -2.31
N ALA A 207 -17.29 -4.86 -2.92
CA ALA A 207 -18.20 -5.64 -3.75
C ALA A 207 -19.46 -6.03 -2.97
N LEU A 208 -19.32 -6.40 -1.69
CA LEU A 208 -20.44 -6.81 -0.86
C LEU A 208 -21.35 -5.64 -0.47
N PHE A 209 -20.79 -4.48 -0.11
CA PHE A 209 -21.52 -3.44 0.61
C PHE A 209 -21.73 -2.12 -0.15
N HIS A 210 -21.23 -1.95 -1.37
CA HIS A 210 -21.36 -0.68 -2.11
C HIS A 210 -22.81 -0.26 -2.43
N HIS A 211 -23.78 -1.19 -2.30
CA HIS A 211 -25.21 -0.91 -2.42
C HIS A 211 -25.96 -0.83 -1.08
N GLU A 212 -25.24 -0.89 0.04
CA GLU A 212 -25.82 -0.54 1.34
C GLU A 212 -26.15 0.96 1.38
N ARG A 213 -27.24 1.29 2.05
CA ARG A 213 -27.74 2.67 2.17
C ARG A 213 -27.58 3.14 3.59
N TRP A 214 -27.19 4.40 3.77
CA TRP A 214 -27.00 5.00 5.09
C TRP A 214 -28.23 4.84 6.01
N ASP A 215 -29.44 4.85 5.45
CA ASP A 215 -30.73 4.66 6.13
C ASP A 215 -31.09 3.20 6.46
N GLY A 216 -30.30 2.22 6.05
CA GLY A 216 -30.56 0.79 6.26
C GLY A 216 -31.50 0.15 5.25
N GLN A 217 -31.93 0.87 4.19
CA GLN A 217 -32.80 0.31 3.14
C GLN A 217 -32.02 -0.30 1.98
N GLY A 218 -30.71 -0.49 2.15
CA GLY A 218 -29.81 -1.04 1.14
C GLY A 218 -29.85 -2.57 1.10
N TYR A 219 -28.93 -3.14 0.32
CA TYR A 219 -28.74 -4.57 0.18
C TYR A 219 -27.23 -4.89 0.10
N PRO A 220 -26.80 -6.13 0.39
CA PRO A 220 -27.59 -7.32 0.70
C PRO A 220 -27.94 -7.52 2.18
N CYS A 221 -27.30 -6.80 3.10
CA CYS A 221 -27.39 -7.01 4.54
C CYS A 221 -28.30 -6.00 5.25
N GLY A 222 -28.58 -4.84 4.65
CA GLY A 222 -29.42 -3.79 5.25
C GLY A 222 -28.70 -3.07 6.38
N LEU A 223 -27.39 -2.90 6.25
CA LEU A 223 -26.54 -2.23 7.25
C LEU A 223 -26.89 -0.74 7.33
N ARG A 224 -26.75 -0.14 8.53
CA ARG A 224 -27.12 1.25 8.75
C ARG A 224 -25.96 2.10 9.26
N GLY A 225 -25.83 3.31 8.71
CA GLY A 225 -24.87 4.30 9.18
C GLY A 225 -23.43 3.80 9.12
N GLU A 226 -22.74 3.82 10.27
CA GLU A 226 -21.33 3.45 10.38
C GLU A 226 -21.09 1.94 10.43
N GLU A 227 -22.14 1.10 10.46
CA GLU A 227 -22.01 -0.35 10.23
C GLU A 227 -21.56 -0.65 8.81
N ILE A 228 -21.86 0.24 7.86
CA ILE A 228 -21.38 0.15 6.49
C ILE A 228 -19.89 0.54 6.49
N PRO A 229 -19.00 -0.30 5.94
CA PRO A 229 -17.59 0.06 5.83
C PRO A 229 -17.38 1.38 5.08
N LEU A 230 -16.38 2.15 5.52
CA LEU A 230 -16.12 3.46 4.92
C LEU A 230 -15.75 3.36 3.44
N SER A 231 -15.02 2.31 3.06
CA SER A 231 -14.69 1.97 1.66
C SER A 231 -15.96 1.91 0.80
N ALA A 232 -16.95 1.13 1.21
CA ALA A 232 -18.23 0.97 0.53
C ALA A 232 -19.05 2.26 0.52
N ARG A 233 -19.06 3.05 1.60
CA ARG A 233 -19.73 4.36 1.64
C ARG A 233 -19.14 5.35 0.64
N ILE A 234 -17.81 5.35 0.47
CA ILE A 234 -17.12 6.19 -0.52
C ILE A 234 -17.48 5.73 -1.93
N VAL A 235 -17.42 4.42 -2.19
CA VAL A 235 -17.73 3.85 -3.52
C VAL A 235 -19.20 4.09 -3.89
N ALA A 236 -20.15 3.95 -2.97
CA ALA A 236 -21.56 4.20 -3.22
C ALA A 236 -21.83 5.62 -3.74
N VAL A 237 -21.16 6.63 -3.16
CA VAL A 237 -21.25 8.02 -3.61
C VAL A 237 -20.57 8.19 -4.97
N ALA A 238 -19.38 7.61 -5.15
CA ALA A 238 -18.61 7.76 -6.37
C ALA A 238 -19.30 7.10 -7.58
N ASP A 239 -19.79 5.87 -7.44
CA ASP A 239 -20.54 5.15 -8.47
C ASP A 239 -21.84 5.89 -8.82
N SER A 240 -22.61 6.29 -7.80
CA SER A 240 -23.86 7.04 -8.03
C SER A 240 -23.61 8.36 -8.75
N PHE A 241 -22.57 9.10 -8.35
CA PHE A 241 -22.22 10.36 -9.02
C PHE A 241 -21.81 10.13 -10.48
N ASP A 242 -20.93 9.15 -10.74
CA ASP A 242 -20.49 8.83 -12.11
C ASP A 242 -21.67 8.41 -12.99
N ALA A 243 -22.60 7.61 -12.45
CA ALA A 243 -23.82 7.17 -13.12
C ALA A 243 -24.83 8.31 -13.41
N LEU A 244 -24.77 9.42 -12.66
CA LEU A 244 -25.62 10.58 -12.91
C LEU A 244 -25.06 11.47 -14.04
N ILE A 245 -23.74 11.70 -14.07
CA ILE A 245 -23.12 12.68 -14.98
C ILE A 245 -22.66 12.09 -16.32
N HIS A 246 -22.70 10.75 -16.49
CA HIS A 246 -22.36 10.10 -17.75
C HIS A 246 -23.55 9.39 -18.39
N LYS A 247 -23.55 9.35 -19.73
CA LYS A 247 -24.57 8.67 -20.50
C LYS A 247 -24.48 7.16 -20.29
N ARG A 248 -25.62 6.51 -20.03
CA ARG A 248 -25.79 5.05 -20.05
C ARG A 248 -26.75 4.66 -21.19
N PRO A 249 -26.76 3.39 -21.64
CA PRO A 249 -27.64 2.96 -22.73
C PRO A 249 -29.13 3.31 -22.54
N TYR A 250 -29.57 3.44 -21.29
CA TYR A 250 -30.95 3.67 -20.86
C TYR A 250 -31.19 5.06 -20.23
N LYS A 251 -30.17 5.92 -20.11
CA LYS A 251 -30.29 7.23 -19.42
C LYS A 251 -29.29 8.25 -19.97
N ASP A 252 -29.78 9.45 -20.31
CA ASP A 252 -28.91 10.58 -20.67
C ASP A 252 -28.19 11.16 -19.43
N ALA A 253 -27.01 11.73 -19.67
CA ALA A 253 -26.22 12.40 -18.65
C ALA A 253 -26.96 13.60 -18.06
N TRP A 254 -26.91 13.77 -16.75
CA TRP A 254 -27.46 14.93 -16.06
C TRP A 254 -26.49 16.11 -16.10
N PRO A 255 -26.99 17.35 -16.10
CA PRO A 255 -26.17 18.52 -15.78
C PRO A 255 -25.51 18.34 -14.41
N MET A 256 -24.28 18.81 -14.28
CA MET A 256 -23.48 18.69 -13.06
C MET A 256 -24.24 19.24 -11.84
N GLU A 257 -24.90 20.39 -12.00
CA GLU A 257 -25.68 21.04 -10.95
C GLU A 257 -26.84 20.17 -10.45
N GLU A 258 -27.49 19.44 -11.36
CA GLU A 258 -28.59 18.52 -11.01
C GLU A 258 -28.07 17.29 -10.28
N ALA A 259 -26.94 16.71 -10.72
CA ALA A 259 -26.31 15.60 -10.02
C ALA A 259 -25.88 15.97 -8.59
N ILE A 260 -25.32 17.18 -8.41
CA ILE A 260 -24.98 17.72 -7.09
C ILE A 260 -26.23 17.95 -6.23
N ALA A 261 -27.32 18.47 -6.81
CA ALA A 261 -28.57 18.68 -6.09
C ALA A 261 -29.19 17.35 -5.62
N GLU A 262 -29.12 16.30 -6.44
CA GLU A 262 -29.57 14.96 -6.11
C GLU A 262 -28.78 14.35 -4.94
N LEU A 263 -27.44 14.42 -4.98
CA LEU A 263 -26.59 13.94 -3.89
C LEU A 263 -26.88 14.69 -2.57
N LYS A 264 -27.13 16.00 -2.64
CA LYS A 264 -27.56 16.79 -1.46
C LYS A 264 -28.89 16.31 -0.89
N ARG A 265 -29.85 15.95 -1.74
CA ARG A 265 -31.17 15.44 -1.31
C ARG A 265 -31.06 14.07 -0.64
N GLU A 266 -30.20 13.21 -1.14
CA GLU A 266 -30.00 11.85 -0.61
C GLU A 266 -28.98 11.76 0.54
N ARG A 267 -28.36 12.89 0.92
CA ARG A 267 -27.46 13.03 2.07
C ARG A 267 -28.14 12.59 3.37
N GLY A 268 -27.57 11.60 4.06
CA GLY A 268 -28.13 11.04 5.30
C GLY A 268 -29.32 10.10 5.09
N ARG A 269 -29.71 9.83 3.84
CA ARG A 269 -30.67 8.77 3.46
C ARG A 269 -29.97 7.65 2.72
N GLN A 270 -29.63 7.87 1.45
CA GLN A 270 -28.85 6.90 0.68
C GLN A 270 -27.38 6.94 1.07
N PHE A 271 -26.83 8.15 1.24
CA PHE A 271 -25.39 8.35 1.32
C PHE A 271 -24.95 8.86 2.69
N ASP A 272 -23.72 8.50 3.08
CA ASP A 272 -23.06 9.04 4.25
C ASP A 272 -22.91 10.57 4.13
N PRO A 273 -23.45 11.36 5.08
CA PRO A 273 -23.30 12.81 5.09
C PRO A 273 -21.85 13.30 4.94
N LYS A 274 -20.89 12.64 5.60
CA LYS A 274 -19.47 13.04 5.58
C LYS A 274 -18.87 12.89 4.19
N VAL A 275 -19.23 11.82 3.48
CA VAL A 275 -18.74 11.54 2.12
C VAL A 275 -19.36 12.50 1.11
N VAL A 276 -20.67 12.76 1.20
CA VAL A 276 -21.34 13.77 0.37
C VAL A 276 -20.70 15.14 0.59
N ASP A 277 -20.49 15.54 1.85
CA ASP A 277 -19.86 16.83 2.16
C ASP A 277 -18.43 16.94 1.57
N ALA A 278 -17.69 15.83 1.53
CA ALA A 278 -16.38 15.79 0.86
C ALA A 278 -16.50 16.01 -0.65
N LEU A 279 -17.46 15.35 -1.31
CA LEU A 279 -17.72 15.56 -2.74
C LEU A 279 -18.10 17.01 -3.04
N LEU A 280 -18.94 17.62 -2.20
CA LEU A 280 -19.33 19.02 -2.34
C LEU A 280 -18.14 19.99 -2.22
N ARG A 281 -17.21 19.74 -1.29
CA ARG A 281 -15.98 20.54 -1.19
C ARG A 281 -15.11 20.39 -2.43
N LEU A 282 -14.96 19.18 -2.98
CA LEU A 282 -14.23 18.96 -4.22
C LEU A 282 -14.88 19.70 -5.40
N TYR A 283 -16.21 19.71 -5.47
CA TYR A 283 -16.97 20.47 -6.47
C TYR A 283 -16.71 21.99 -6.35
N GLU A 284 -16.81 22.55 -5.15
CA GLU A 284 -16.55 23.98 -4.89
C GLU A 284 -15.11 24.39 -5.20
N GLN A 285 -14.15 23.48 -5.03
CA GLN A 285 -12.74 23.68 -5.36
C GLN A 285 -12.45 23.52 -6.86
N GLY A 286 -13.43 23.16 -7.68
CA GLY A 286 -13.23 22.90 -9.11
C GLY A 286 -12.38 21.66 -9.41
N GLN A 287 -12.33 20.68 -8.51
CA GLN A 287 -11.51 19.47 -8.65
C GLN A 287 -12.26 18.30 -9.31
N LEU A 288 -13.55 18.45 -9.57
CA LEU A 288 -14.38 17.47 -10.27
C LEU A 288 -14.40 17.77 -11.78
N ASP A 289 -13.24 17.70 -12.43
CA ASP A 289 -13.15 17.83 -13.90
C ASP A 289 -13.25 16.45 -14.56
N PHE A 290 -14.48 15.92 -14.58
CA PHE A 290 -14.83 14.66 -15.26
C PHE A 290 -15.59 14.90 -16.58
N THR A 291 -15.82 16.17 -16.94
CA THR A 291 -16.61 16.56 -18.11
C THR A 291 -15.83 16.60 -19.43
N GLN A 292 -14.51 16.38 -19.42
CA GLN A 292 -13.65 16.53 -20.61
C GLN A 292 -13.06 15.22 -21.17
N GLU A 293 -13.41 14.05 -20.64
CA GLU A 293 -12.91 12.76 -21.14
C GLU A 293 -13.99 12.00 -21.95
N ASP A 294 -14.47 12.65 -23.02
CA ASP A 294 -15.23 12.03 -24.13
C ASP A 294 -14.28 11.47 -25.22
#